data_AF-A0A6V8DIY8-F1
#
_entry.id   AF-A0A6V8DIY8-F1
#
_cell.length_a   1.000
_cell.length_b   1.000
_cell.length_c   1.000
_cell.angle_alpha   90.00
_cell.angle_beta   90.00
_cell.angle_gamma   90.00
#
_symmetry.space_group_name_H-M   'P 1'
#
loop_
_entity.id
_entity.type
_entity.pdbx_description
1 polymer ?
#
loop_
_entity_poly.entity_id
_entity_poly.type
_entity_poly.pdbx_seq_one_letter_code
_entity_poly.pdbx_strand_id
1 'polypeptide(L)'
;DVKEDWLDEVPSWANSAASVLGIELSNQREPERFERRRSGPPIFGFKKAISISEDVVNSSESQTMTYLATPLGARISRLYLNPLSGRILRDGLGKAMSVLSGRDEFLQVSPMSLLHLVACTPDFLPLWLRKSDYDRVQSSLHVHEREMLGTAVDHDEDRRMKGALVLQSWMEEETMSSIEKEWGVQPGDLRSRVELAEWLLYASRRIVVEDDEMSSMDMKAHETLIEAIGEVRSRVRYGCKSDILGLVS
;
A
#
# COMPACT_ATOMS: atom_id res chain seq x y z
N ASP A 1 -54.88 12.04 3.01
CA ASP A 1 -54.44 13.02 4.01
C ASP A 1 -54.82 12.59 5.42
N VAL A 2 -53.87 12.01 6.13
CA VAL A 2 -53.88 11.89 7.58
C VAL A 2 -52.59 12.56 8.02
N LYS A 3 -52.67 13.73 8.66
CA LYS A 3 -51.50 14.37 9.29
C LYS A 3 -51.20 13.58 10.56
N GLU A 4 -50.06 12.88 10.58
CA GLU A 4 -49.47 12.41 11.82
C GLU A 4 -48.89 13.62 12.56
N ASP A 5 -49.63 14.10 13.56
CA ASP A 5 -49.11 15.05 14.54
C ASP A 5 -48.21 14.29 15.51
N TRP A 6 -46.90 14.30 15.20
CA TRP A 6 -45.87 13.87 16.12
C TRP A 6 -45.89 14.79 17.34
N LEU A 7 -46.32 14.27 18.49
CA LEU A 7 -46.19 14.97 19.77
C LEU A 7 -44.71 14.99 20.14
N ASP A 8 -44.03 16.11 19.84
CA ASP A 8 -42.67 16.41 20.28
C ASP A 8 -42.66 16.56 21.82
N GLU A 9 -42.65 15.44 22.54
CA GLU A 9 -42.36 15.46 23.97
C GLU A 9 -40.88 15.78 24.18
N VAL A 10 -40.60 16.82 24.98
CA VAL A 10 -39.24 17.29 25.25
C VAL A 10 -38.46 16.15 25.93
N PRO A 11 -37.32 15.72 25.38
CA PRO A 11 -36.56 14.60 25.95
C PRO A 11 -36.16 14.85 27.41
N SER A 12 -36.17 13.80 28.22
CA SER A 12 -35.86 13.87 29.66
C SER A 12 -34.51 14.52 29.99
N TRP A 13 -33.51 14.37 29.11
CA TRP A 13 -32.19 14.98 29.28
C TRP A 13 -32.21 16.52 29.16
N ALA A 14 -33.10 17.07 28.34
CA ALA A 14 -33.21 18.52 28.16
C ALA A 14 -33.82 19.18 29.41
N ASN A 15 -34.77 18.51 30.07
CA ASN A 15 -35.31 18.94 31.36
C ASN A 15 -34.25 18.93 32.47
N SER A 16 -33.36 17.93 32.47
CA SER A 16 -32.23 17.89 33.42
C SER A 16 -31.26 19.05 33.19
N ALA A 17 -31.02 19.45 31.94
CA ALA A 17 -30.12 20.55 31.59
C ALA A 17 -30.68 21.94 31.99
N ALA A 18 -32.00 22.13 31.94
CA ALA A 18 -32.65 23.39 32.32
C ALA A 18 -32.54 23.74 33.82
N SER A 19 -32.20 22.75 34.67
CA SER A 19 -31.98 22.98 36.11
C SER A 19 -30.64 23.67 36.44
N VAL A 20 -29.74 23.79 35.45
CA VAL A 20 -28.43 24.45 35.62
C VAL A 20 -28.58 25.96 35.42
N LEU A 21 -28.09 26.74 36.38
CA LEU A 21 -28.15 28.21 36.38
C LEU A 21 -27.51 28.79 35.11
N GLY A 22 -28.32 29.49 34.31
CA GLY A 22 -27.91 30.15 33.06
C GLY A 22 -28.37 29.48 31.77
N ILE A 23 -29.16 28.40 31.84
CA ILE A 23 -29.73 27.71 30.67
C ILE A 23 -31.26 27.84 30.70
N GLU A 24 -31.84 28.56 29.74
CA GLU A 24 -33.30 28.64 29.55
C GLU A 24 -33.72 27.86 28.29
N LEU A 25 -34.70 26.98 28.42
CA LEU A 25 -35.34 26.31 27.28
C LEU A 25 -36.38 27.26 26.66
N SER A 26 -36.07 27.78 25.48
CA SER A 26 -37.03 28.56 24.70
C SER A 26 -37.81 27.64 23.75
N ASN A 27 -39.14 27.67 23.82
CA ASN A 27 -40.04 27.02 22.84
C ASN A 27 -40.26 27.89 21.59
N GLN A 28 -39.63 29.06 21.52
CA GLN A 28 -39.65 29.86 20.32
C GLN A 28 -38.68 29.22 19.34
N ARG A 29 -39.22 28.45 18.39
CA ARG A 29 -38.53 28.24 17.12
C ARG A 29 -38.35 29.63 16.53
N GLU A 30 -37.20 30.26 16.77
CA GLU A 30 -36.76 31.32 15.88
C GLU A 30 -36.91 30.76 14.47
N PRO A 31 -37.49 31.52 13.52
CA PRO A 31 -37.53 31.04 12.15
C PRO A 31 -36.08 30.88 11.77
N GLU A 32 -35.57 29.64 11.80
CA GLU A 32 -34.25 29.32 11.32
C GLU A 32 -34.21 30.00 9.96
N ARG A 33 -33.35 31.00 9.83
CA ARG A 33 -32.93 31.45 8.51
C ARG A 33 -32.12 30.28 7.97
N PHE A 34 -32.83 29.21 7.60
CA PHE A 34 -32.35 28.25 6.65
C PHE A 34 -31.98 29.11 5.45
N GLU A 35 -30.68 29.38 5.33
CA GLU A 35 -30.12 29.84 4.08
C GLU A 35 -30.78 29.00 3.01
N ARG A 36 -31.51 29.67 2.10
CA ARG A 36 -32.39 29.00 1.15
C ARG A 36 -31.62 27.82 0.58
N ARG A 37 -32.07 26.59 0.86
CA ARG A 37 -31.45 25.37 0.33
C ARG A 37 -31.20 25.65 -1.14
N ARG A 38 -29.93 25.62 -1.53
CA ARG A 38 -29.51 26.10 -2.85
C ARG A 38 -30.38 25.44 -3.91
N SER A 39 -31.28 26.22 -4.52
CA SER A 39 -32.17 25.72 -5.56
C SER A 39 -31.43 25.86 -6.88
N GLY A 40 -30.57 24.88 -7.17
CA GLY A 40 -29.81 24.81 -8.41
C GLY A 40 -29.11 23.46 -8.51
N PRO A 41 -28.85 22.99 -9.75
CA PRO A 41 -28.05 21.79 -9.93
C PRO A 41 -26.66 21.98 -9.30
N PRO A 42 -26.05 20.91 -8.77
CA PRO A 42 -24.68 20.96 -8.26
C PRO A 42 -23.73 21.49 -9.35
N ILE A 43 -23.06 22.60 -9.05
CA ILE A 43 -22.19 23.31 -10.00
C ILE A 43 -20.80 22.67 -10.16
N PHE A 44 -20.43 21.70 -9.33
CA PHE A 44 -19.11 21.10 -9.39
C PHE A 44 -19.17 19.60 -9.07
N GLY A 45 -18.80 18.76 -10.04
CA GLY A 45 -18.43 17.33 -9.87
C GLY A 45 -19.50 16.35 -9.37
N PHE A 46 -20.55 16.79 -8.68
CA PHE A 46 -21.52 15.90 -8.07
C PHE A 46 -22.68 15.64 -9.03
N LYS A 47 -22.81 14.40 -9.51
CA LYS A 47 -24.01 13.92 -10.20
C LYS A 47 -24.96 13.29 -9.17
N LYS A 48 -26.29 13.42 -9.37
CA LYS A 48 -27.23 12.63 -8.56
C LYS A 48 -27.00 11.15 -8.86
N ALA A 49 -27.00 10.28 -7.85
CA ALA A 49 -26.81 8.84 -8.04
C ALA A 49 -27.79 8.24 -9.07
N ILE A 50 -29.01 8.77 -9.14
CA ILE A 50 -30.03 8.34 -10.11
C ILE A 50 -29.75 8.76 -11.57
N SER A 51 -28.83 9.71 -11.77
CA SER A 51 -28.39 10.20 -13.09
C SER A 51 -27.07 9.57 -13.55
N ILE A 52 -26.49 8.67 -12.76
CA ILE A 52 -25.49 7.75 -13.26
C ILE A 52 -26.26 6.73 -14.10
N SER A 53 -26.28 6.96 -15.41
CA SER A 53 -26.29 5.84 -16.33
C SER A 53 -24.95 5.15 -16.13
N GLU A 54 -24.96 3.89 -15.70
CA GLU A 54 -23.80 3.05 -15.97
C GLU A 54 -23.64 3.09 -17.49
N ASP A 55 -22.59 3.76 -17.97
CA ASP A 55 -22.06 3.48 -19.29
C ASP A 55 -21.49 2.06 -19.20
N VAL A 56 -22.39 1.07 -19.16
CA VAL A 56 -22.05 -0.30 -19.44
C VAL A 56 -21.55 -0.21 -20.87
N VAL A 57 -20.23 -0.18 -21.01
CA VAL A 57 -19.58 -0.35 -22.29
C VAL A 57 -20.02 -1.74 -22.75
N ASN A 58 -21.14 -1.79 -23.44
CA ASN A 58 -21.58 -2.94 -24.22
C ASN A 58 -20.67 -2.98 -25.45
N SER A 59 -19.35 -3.10 -25.25
CA SER A 59 -18.52 -3.78 -26.21
C SER A 59 -18.94 -5.24 -26.10
N SER A 60 -19.98 -5.61 -26.83
CA SER A 60 -20.24 -7.01 -27.12
C SER A 60 -18.99 -7.51 -27.85
N GLU A 61 -18.04 -8.06 -27.09
CA GLU A 61 -16.82 -8.62 -27.64
C GLU A 61 -17.25 -9.66 -28.68
N SER A 62 -16.70 -9.57 -29.88
CA SER A 62 -17.06 -10.51 -30.95
C SER A 62 -16.82 -11.93 -30.45
N GLN A 63 -17.73 -12.87 -30.77
CA GLN A 63 -17.55 -14.28 -30.44
C GLN A 63 -16.26 -14.88 -31.05
N THR A 64 -15.64 -14.19 -32.01
CA THR A 64 -14.38 -14.55 -32.65
C THR A 64 -13.16 -13.85 -32.05
N MET A 65 -13.30 -13.09 -30.97
CA MET A 65 -12.20 -12.36 -30.36
C MET A 65 -11.24 -13.33 -29.66
N THR A 66 -9.95 -13.23 -29.98
CA THR A 66 -8.89 -14.02 -29.36
C THR A 66 -8.02 -13.14 -28.48
N TYR A 67 -7.63 -13.68 -27.32
CA TYR A 67 -6.73 -13.01 -26.39
C TYR A 67 -5.40 -13.74 -26.40
N LEU A 68 -4.32 -12.95 -26.38
CA LEU A 68 -2.97 -13.45 -26.17
C LEU A 68 -2.39 -12.71 -24.97
N ALA A 69 -1.69 -13.44 -24.10
CA ALA A 69 -0.98 -12.83 -22.99
C ALA A 69 0.11 -11.89 -23.52
N THR A 70 0.21 -10.70 -22.92
CA THR A 70 1.35 -9.80 -23.17
C THR A 70 2.65 -10.44 -22.68
N PRO A 71 3.83 -10.00 -23.14
CA PRO A 71 5.11 -10.50 -22.63
C PRO A 71 5.21 -10.41 -21.10
N LEU A 72 4.73 -9.32 -20.50
CA LEU A 72 4.65 -9.16 -19.06
C LEU A 72 3.69 -10.18 -18.42
N GLY A 73 2.47 -10.33 -18.95
CA GLY A 73 1.47 -11.25 -18.41
C GLY A 73 1.91 -12.72 -18.48
N ALA A 74 2.55 -13.13 -19.57
CA ALA A 74 3.12 -14.46 -19.71
C ALA A 74 4.23 -14.72 -18.67
N ARG A 75 5.06 -13.72 -18.37
CA ARG A 75 6.13 -13.80 -17.37
C ARG A 75 5.58 -13.90 -15.95
N ILE A 76 4.66 -13.02 -15.58
CA ILE A 76 3.96 -13.06 -14.28
C ILE A 76 3.36 -14.44 -14.05
N SER A 77 2.69 -15.00 -15.07
CA SER A 77 2.10 -16.35 -15.00
C SER A 77 3.15 -17.45 -14.79
N ARG A 78 4.28 -17.40 -15.50
CA ARG A 78 5.39 -18.37 -15.32
C ARG A 78 6.08 -18.26 -13.96
N LEU A 79 6.10 -17.05 -13.39
CA LEU A 79 6.65 -16.78 -12.06
C LEU A 79 5.70 -17.20 -10.93
N TYR A 80 4.48 -17.65 -11.25
CA TYR A 80 3.40 -17.97 -10.29
C TYR A 80 2.98 -16.78 -9.41
N LEU A 81 3.13 -15.56 -9.92
CA LEU A 81 2.71 -14.36 -9.21
C LEU A 81 1.23 -14.09 -9.42
N ASN A 82 0.60 -13.49 -8.40
CA ASN A 82 -0.67 -12.81 -8.60
C ASN A 82 -0.49 -11.68 -9.64
N PRO A 83 -1.39 -11.53 -10.64
CA PRO A 83 -1.34 -10.43 -11.61
C PRO A 83 -1.21 -9.04 -10.97
N LEU A 84 -1.85 -8.85 -9.82
CA LEU A 84 -1.78 -7.59 -9.07
C LEU A 84 -0.40 -7.38 -8.43
N SER A 85 0.23 -8.43 -7.88
CA SER A 85 1.63 -8.36 -7.43
C SER A 85 2.54 -7.99 -8.59
N GLY A 86 2.40 -8.65 -9.74
CA GLY A 86 3.22 -8.35 -10.92
C GLY A 86 3.10 -6.89 -11.37
N ARG A 87 1.90 -6.30 -11.30
CA ARG A 87 1.68 -4.88 -11.57
C ARG A 87 2.34 -3.98 -10.52
N ILE A 88 2.12 -4.23 -9.23
CA ILE A 88 2.71 -3.44 -8.13
C ILE A 88 4.24 -3.43 -8.24
N LEU A 89 4.83 -4.61 -8.46
CA LEU A 89 6.28 -4.74 -8.64
C LEU A 89 6.75 -3.95 -9.87
N ARG A 90 6.14 -4.15 -11.04
CA ARG A 90 6.54 -3.45 -12.27
C ARG A 90 6.44 -1.93 -12.13
N ASP A 91 5.36 -1.43 -11.56
CA ASP A 91 5.15 0.02 -11.39
C ASP A 91 6.13 0.61 -10.35
N GLY A 92 6.38 -0.08 -9.23
CA GLY A 92 7.37 0.34 -8.24
C GLY A 92 8.81 0.32 -8.77
N LEU A 93 9.16 -0.70 -9.57
CA LEU A 93 10.46 -0.80 -10.24
C LEU A 93 10.63 0.27 -11.33
N GLY A 94 9.55 0.66 -12.02
CA GLY A 94 9.55 1.80 -12.93
C GLY A 94 9.85 3.14 -12.24
N LYS A 95 9.36 3.33 -11.01
CA LYS A 95 9.75 4.49 -10.17
C LYS A 95 11.22 4.41 -9.78
N ALA A 96 11.71 3.24 -9.36
CA ALA A 96 13.14 3.05 -9.06
C ALA A 96 14.03 3.38 -10.28
N MET A 97 13.63 2.94 -11.48
CA MET A 97 14.30 3.32 -12.73
C MET A 97 14.31 4.83 -12.94
N SER A 98 13.20 5.52 -12.66
CA SER A 98 13.09 6.98 -12.81
C SER A 98 14.03 7.72 -11.85
N VAL A 99 14.16 7.25 -10.60
CA VAL A 99 15.13 7.77 -9.62
C VAL A 99 16.57 7.53 -10.07
N LEU A 100 16.91 6.30 -10.43
CA LEU A 100 18.28 5.92 -10.82
C LEU A 100 18.72 6.58 -12.14
N SER A 101 17.78 6.89 -13.04
CA SER A 101 18.05 7.65 -14.27
C SER A 101 18.09 9.17 -14.04
N GLY A 102 17.88 9.65 -12.81
CA GLY A 102 17.86 11.07 -12.47
C GLY A 102 16.63 11.83 -12.97
N ARG A 103 15.55 11.15 -13.38
CA ARG A 103 14.28 11.79 -13.80
C ARG A 103 13.41 12.18 -12.62
N ASP A 104 13.56 11.45 -11.51
CA ASP A 104 12.91 11.74 -10.23
C ASP A 104 14.01 12.05 -9.20
N GLU A 105 14.09 13.31 -8.78
CA GLU A 105 15.05 13.79 -7.78
C GLU A 105 14.46 13.80 -6.36
N PHE A 106 13.18 13.46 -6.20
CA PHE A 106 12.48 13.50 -4.93
C PHE A 106 12.57 12.16 -4.20
N LEU A 107 12.29 11.07 -4.90
CA LEU A 107 12.37 9.71 -4.36
C LEU A 107 13.82 9.22 -4.28
N GLN A 108 14.03 8.18 -3.47
CA GLN A 108 15.32 7.54 -3.25
C GLN A 108 15.17 6.02 -3.37
N VAL A 109 16.22 5.35 -3.83
CA VAL A 109 16.27 3.88 -3.92
C VAL A 109 17.28 3.36 -2.92
N SER A 110 16.83 2.47 -2.05
CA SER A 110 17.64 1.79 -1.05
C SER A 110 17.21 0.31 -0.91
N PRO A 111 17.92 -0.49 -0.10
CA PRO A 111 17.43 -1.81 0.28
C PRO A 111 16.02 -1.79 0.90
N MET A 112 15.71 -0.79 1.72
CA MET A 112 14.39 -0.63 2.33
C MET A 112 13.30 -0.43 1.27
N SER A 113 13.58 0.33 0.21
CA SER A 113 12.65 0.52 -0.91
C SER A 113 12.19 -0.81 -1.51
N LEU A 114 13.14 -1.73 -1.72
CA LEU A 114 12.87 -3.04 -2.31
C LEU A 114 12.14 -3.97 -1.34
N LEU A 115 12.53 -3.98 -0.06
CA LEU A 115 11.84 -4.74 0.98
C LEU A 115 10.39 -4.29 1.16
N HIS A 116 10.16 -2.98 1.23
CA HIS A 116 8.83 -2.42 1.33
C HIS A 116 7.98 -2.73 0.09
N LEU A 117 8.55 -2.57 -1.11
CA LEU A 117 7.84 -2.84 -2.35
C LEU A 117 7.34 -4.30 -2.43
N VAL A 118 8.19 -5.28 -2.11
CA VAL A 118 7.73 -6.68 -2.08
C VAL A 118 6.73 -6.92 -0.97
N ALA A 119 6.92 -6.26 0.19
CA ALA A 119 5.97 -6.34 1.29
C ALA A 119 4.59 -5.75 0.94
N CYS A 120 4.47 -4.78 0.03
CA CYS A 120 3.19 -4.23 -0.42
C CYS A 120 2.35 -5.17 -1.30
N THR A 121 2.95 -6.23 -1.83
CA THR A 121 2.27 -7.15 -2.75
C THR A 121 1.26 -8.06 -2.04
N PRO A 122 0.17 -8.49 -2.71
CA PRO A 122 -0.77 -9.46 -2.13
C PRO A 122 -0.14 -10.84 -1.89
N ASP A 123 0.95 -11.19 -2.59
CA ASP A 123 1.66 -12.46 -2.40
C ASP A 123 2.57 -12.46 -1.15
N PHE A 124 2.83 -11.29 -0.55
CA PHE A 124 3.52 -11.20 0.72
C PHE A 124 2.52 -11.30 1.88
N LEU A 125 2.79 -12.18 2.85
CA LEU A 125 1.92 -12.35 4.01
C LEU A 125 2.30 -11.33 5.12
N PRO A 126 1.50 -10.28 5.35
CA PRO A 126 1.84 -9.26 6.34
C PRO A 126 1.92 -9.83 7.76
N LEU A 127 2.76 -9.22 8.59
CA LEU A 127 2.87 -9.55 10.01
C LEU A 127 1.77 -8.84 10.82
N TRP A 128 1.42 -9.42 11.97
CA TRP A 128 0.49 -8.78 12.90
C TRP A 128 1.18 -7.65 13.65
N LEU A 129 0.51 -6.51 13.79
CA LEU A 129 1.04 -5.34 14.48
C LEU A 129 0.65 -5.39 15.97
N ARG A 130 1.64 -5.31 16.86
CA ARG A 130 1.39 -5.20 18.31
C ARG A 130 1.33 -3.73 18.69
N LYS A 131 0.68 -3.43 19.82
CA LYS A 131 0.61 -2.06 20.36
C LYS A 131 2.01 -1.43 20.53
N SER A 132 3.00 -2.22 20.94
CA SER A 132 4.39 -1.78 21.12
C SER A 132 5.10 -1.41 19.81
N ASP A 133 4.61 -1.90 18.67
CA ASP A 133 5.28 -1.75 17.39
C ASP A 133 4.89 -0.45 16.68
N TYR A 134 3.71 0.11 17.00
CA TYR A 134 3.12 1.26 16.31
C TYR A 134 4.06 2.46 16.22
N ASP A 135 4.61 2.92 17.35
CA ASP A 135 5.44 4.13 17.37
C ASP A 135 6.68 3.96 16.49
N ARG A 136 7.32 2.79 16.53
CA ARG A 136 8.50 2.48 15.70
C ARG A 136 8.13 2.40 14.23
N VAL A 137 7.05 1.69 13.89
CA VAL A 137 6.57 1.52 12.51
C VAL A 137 6.17 2.87 11.89
N GLN A 138 5.41 3.69 12.62
CA GLN A 138 5.01 5.03 12.17
C GLN A 138 6.21 5.96 11.99
N SER A 139 7.17 5.91 12.92
CA SER A 139 8.43 6.66 12.78
C SER A 139 9.21 6.23 11.54
N SER A 140 9.31 4.92 11.29
CA SER A 140 9.97 4.38 10.10
C SER A 140 9.27 4.75 8.80
N LEU A 141 7.93 4.76 8.76
CA LEU A 141 7.18 5.26 7.60
C LEU A 141 7.52 6.70 7.25
N HIS A 142 7.63 7.58 8.25
CA HIS A 142 8.02 8.97 8.03
C HIS A 142 9.49 9.10 7.61
N VAL A 143 10.40 8.36 8.25
CA VAL A 143 11.84 8.41 7.93
C VAL A 143 12.09 7.93 6.50
N HIS A 144 11.42 6.86 6.08
CA HIS A 144 11.61 6.22 4.79
C HIS A 144 10.58 6.66 3.74
N GLU A 145 9.84 7.76 3.95
CA GLU A 145 8.78 8.22 3.04
C GLU A 145 9.26 8.33 1.58
N ARG A 146 10.48 8.86 1.39
CA ARG A 146 11.11 9.02 0.07
C ARG A 146 11.57 7.72 -0.56
N GLU A 147 11.67 6.66 0.21
CA GLU A 147 12.09 5.33 -0.23
C GLU A 147 10.89 4.46 -0.64
N MET A 148 9.65 4.93 -0.46
CA MET A 148 8.42 4.18 -0.75
C MET A 148 8.10 4.15 -2.25
N LEU A 149 8.41 3.02 -2.89
CA LEU A 149 8.18 2.84 -4.34
C LEU A 149 6.75 2.39 -4.68
N GLY A 150 6.01 1.85 -3.72
CA GLY A 150 4.66 1.31 -3.93
C GLY A 150 3.76 1.59 -2.74
N THR A 151 2.46 1.41 -2.96
CA THR A 151 1.44 1.43 -1.91
C THR A 151 0.98 0.01 -1.63
N ALA A 152 0.67 -0.28 -0.38
CA ALA A 152 0.07 -1.53 0.06
C ALA A 152 -1.22 -1.82 -0.71
N VAL A 153 -1.36 -3.06 -1.18
CA VAL A 153 -2.55 -3.52 -1.93
C VAL A 153 -3.86 -3.37 -1.14
N ASP A 154 -3.77 -3.45 0.18
CA ASP A 154 -4.87 -3.33 1.14
C ASP A 154 -4.89 -1.97 1.86
N HIS A 155 -4.03 -1.03 1.46
CA HIS A 155 -3.82 0.26 2.11
C HIS A 155 -3.39 0.17 3.60
N ASP A 156 -2.91 -1.00 4.03
CA ASP A 156 -2.40 -1.24 5.39
C ASP A 156 -0.87 -1.11 5.43
N GLU A 157 -0.38 0.11 5.22
CA GLU A 157 1.07 0.41 5.13
C GLU A 157 1.83 0.01 6.40
N ASP A 158 1.21 0.13 7.58
CA ASP A 158 1.85 -0.17 8.86
C ASP A 158 2.29 -1.64 8.94
N ARG A 159 1.43 -2.56 8.52
CA ARG A 159 1.77 -3.99 8.52
C ARG A 159 2.79 -4.35 7.44
N ARG A 160 2.76 -3.65 6.30
CA ARG A 160 3.76 -3.85 5.23
C ARG A 160 5.13 -3.37 5.71
N MET A 161 5.17 -2.19 6.33
CA MET A 161 6.38 -1.63 6.93
C MET A 161 6.92 -2.51 8.05
N LYS A 162 6.08 -3.05 8.94
CA LYS A 162 6.56 -4.04 9.93
C LYS A 162 7.24 -5.24 9.25
N GLY A 163 6.67 -5.75 8.16
CA GLY A 163 7.27 -6.81 7.36
C GLY A 163 8.66 -6.44 6.83
N ALA A 164 8.78 -5.25 6.26
CA ALA A 164 10.04 -4.73 5.72
C ALA A 164 11.11 -4.54 6.81
N LEU A 165 10.74 -3.97 7.98
CA LEU A 165 11.66 -3.75 9.10
C LEU A 165 12.16 -5.07 9.70
N VAL A 166 11.30 -6.09 9.81
CA VAL A 166 11.71 -7.42 10.29
C VAL A 166 12.71 -8.07 9.32
N LEU A 167 12.47 -7.96 8.02
CA LEU A 167 13.41 -8.43 7.00
C LEU A 167 14.72 -7.64 7.03
N GLN A 168 14.66 -6.34 7.31
CA GLN A 168 15.85 -5.51 7.47
C GLN A 168 16.67 -5.95 8.69
N SER A 169 16.07 -6.13 9.86
CA SER A 169 16.76 -6.67 11.05
C SER A 169 17.45 -8.00 10.75
N TRP A 170 16.79 -8.88 9.99
CA TRP A 170 17.39 -10.14 9.52
C TRP A 170 18.59 -9.93 8.58
N MET A 171 18.50 -9.00 7.63
CA MET A 171 19.61 -8.65 6.72
C MET A 171 20.76 -7.89 7.39
N GLU A 172 20.53 -7.35 8.59
CA GLU A 172 21.53 -6.66 9.40
C GLU A 172 22.14 -7.59 10.48
N GLU A 173 21.90 -8.90 10.36
CA GLU A 173 22.46 -9.94 11.23
C GLU A 173 22.03 -9.84 12.69
N GLU A 174 20.85 -9.28 12.94
CA GLU A 174 20.28 -9.35 14.28
C GLU A 174 20.01 -10.81 14.66
N THR A 175 20.37 -11.17 15.89
CA THR A 175 20.11 -12.52 16.39
C THR A 175 18.61 -12.81 16.44
N MET A 176 18.21 -14.07 16.22
CA MET A 176 16.81 -14.48 16.29
C MET A 176 16.14 -14.08 17.62
N SER A 177 16.87 -14.16 18.73
CA SER A 177 16.38 -13.73 20.05
C SER A 177 16.10 -12.22 20.12
N SER A 178 16.94 -11.40 19.46
CA SER A 178 16.70 -9.95 19.34
C SER A 178 15.45 -9.68 18.52
N ILE A 179 15.32 -10.30 17.34
CA ILE A 179 14.17 -10.13 16.45
C ILE A 179 12.87 -10.55 17.15
N GLU A 180 12.88 -11.67 17.87
CA GLU A 180 11.71 -12.13 18.61
C GLU A 180 11.31 -11.14 19.72
N LYS A 181 12.28 -10.65 20.49
CA LYS A 181 12.05 -9.67 21.55
C LYS A 181 11.53 -8.35 21.00
N GLU A 182 12.17 -7.82 19.96
CA GLU A 182 11.85 -6.52 19.39
C GLU A 182 10.53 -6.53 18.61
N TRP A 183 10.30 -7.54 17.78
CA TRP A 183 9.19 -7.57 16.82
C TRP A 183 8.07 -8.55 17.18
N GLY A 184 8.29 -9.43 18.15
CA GLY A 184 7.31 -10.45 18.56
C GLY A 184 7.07 -11.49 17.48
N VAL A 185 8.07 -11.70 16.63
CA VAL A 185 8.00 -12.60 15.47
C VAL A 185 8.67 -13.91 15.85
N GLN A 186 7.94 -15.01 15.65
CA GLN A 186 8.46 -16.34 15.91
C GLN A 186 9.39 -16.79 14.76
N PRO A 187 10.33 -17.72 15.01
CA PRO A 187 11.25 -18.19 13.97
C PRO A 187 10.56 -18.70 12.70
N GLY A 188 9.41 -19.39 12.84
CA GLY A 188 8.63 -19.87 11.70
C GLY A 188 7.98 -18.75 10.88
N ASP A 189 7.55 -17.67 11.54
CA ASP A 189 7.02 -16.49 10.87
C ASP A 189 8.12 -15.81 10.05
N LEU A 190 9.28 -15.59 10.66
CA LEU A 190 10.43 -14.97 9.99
C LEU A 190 10.85 -15.80 8.78
N ARG A 191 11.04 -17.12 8.95
CA ARG A 191 11.44 -18.02 7.87
C ARG A 191 10.48 -17.93 6.68
N SER A 192 9.17 -17.93 6.94
CA SER A 192 8.15 -17.81 5.89
C SER A 192 8.24 -16.46 5.16
N ARG A 193 8.47 -15.35 5.87
CA ARG A 193 8.61 -14.01 5.24
C ARG A 193 9.90 -13.91 4.44
N VAL A 194 10.98 -14.51 4.90
CA VAL A 194 12.25 -14.60 4.16
C VAL A 194 12.06 -15.36 2.85
N GLU A 195 11.39 -16.52 2.87
CA GLU A 195 11.11 -17.30 1.65
C GLU A 195 10.26 -16.52 0.64
N LEU A 196 9.17 -15.88 1.11
CA LEU A 196 8.31 -15.06 0.26
C LEU A 196 9.07 -13.85 -0.32
N ALA A 197 9.82 -13.13 0.51
CA ALA A 197 10.60 -11.99 0.06
C ALA A 197 11.70 -12.40 -0.93
N GLU A 198 12.40 -13.51 -0.70
CA GLU A 198 13.41 -14.02 -1.64
C GLU A 198 12.78 -14.32 -3.02
N TRP A 199 11.63 -15.00 -3.03
CA TRP A 199 10.92 -15.32 -4.26
C TRP A 199 10.39 -14.06 -4.98
N LEU A 200 9.82 -13.11 -4.24
CA LEU A 200 9.32 -11.85 -4.80
C LEU A 200 10.47 -11.00 -5.35
N LEU A 201 11.62 -10.93 -4.68
CA LEU A 201 12.80 -10.22 -5.19
C LEU A 201 13.39 -10.92 -6.42
N TYR A 202 13.39 -12.26 -6.45
CA TYR A 202 13.73 -13.02 -7.65
C TYR A 202 12.81 -12.65 -8.82
N ALA A 203 11.50 -12.62 -8.58
CA ALA A 203 10.50 -12.30 -9.58
C ALA A 203 10.64 -10.84 -10.06
N SER A 204 10.87 -9.90 -9.14
CA SER A 204 11.19 -8.49 -9.45
C SER A 204 12.36 -8.37 -10.40
N ARG A 205 13.47 -9.08 -10.15
CA ARG A 205 14.64 -9.07 -11.04
C ARG A 205 14.29 -9.59 -12.44
N ARG A 206 13.49 -10.67 -12.54
CA ARG A 206 13.02 -11.22 -13.83
C ARG A 206 12.09 -10.26 -14.57
N ILE A 207 11.25 -9.53 -13.85
CA ILE A 207 10.39 -8.50 -14.42
C ILE A 207 11.26 -7.40 -15.05
N VAL A 208 12.24 -6.84 -14.31
CA VAL A 208 13.14 -5.79 -14.83
C VAL A 208 13.95 -6.26 -16.04
N VAL A 209 14.57 -7.44 -15.96
CA VAL A 209 15.47 -7.95 -17.01
C VAL A 209 14.75 -8.11 -18.35
N GLU A 210 13.51 -8.60 -18.34
CA GLU A 210 12.78 -8.95 -19.56
C GLU A 210 11.77 -7.84 -19.96
N ASP A 211 11.77 -6.68 -19.29
CA ASP A 211 10.94 -5.51 -19.62
C ASP A 211 11.68 -4.58 -20.59
N ASP A 212 11.27 -4.64 -21.86
CA ASP A 212 11.89 -3.90 -22.96
C ASP A 212 11.78 -2.37 -22.78
N GLU A 213 10.71 -1.90 -22.14
CA GLU A 213 10.52 -0.47 -21.87
C GLU A 213 11.57 0.00 -20.87
N MET A 214 11.73 -0.71 -19.74
CA MET A 214 12.74 -0.37 -18.74
C MET A 214 14.18 -0.52 -19.27
N SER A 215 14.46 -1.58 -20.04
CA SER A 215 15.80 -1.82 -20.57
C SER A 215 16.24 -0.75 -21.59
N SER A 216 15.29 -0.21 -22.37
CA SER A 216 15.58 0.83 -23.37
C SER A 216 15.65 2.25 -22.80
N MET A 217 15.18 2.48 -21.57
CA MET A 217 15.14 3.82 -20.96
C MET A 217 16.51 4.38 -20.59
N ASP A 218 17.30 3.61 -19.83
CA ASP A 218 18.66 3.95 -19.39
C ASP A 218 19.37 2.65 -18.98
N MET A 219 20.36 2.24 -19.78
CA MET A 219 21.08 0.99 -19.58
C MET A 219 21.83 0.94 -18.25
N LYS A 220 22.42 2.06 -17.83
CA LYS A 220 23.22 2.11 -16.59
C LYS A 220 22.31 2.03 -15.37
N ALA A 221 21.19 2.76 -15.39
CA ALA A 221 20.20 2.66 -14.33
C ALA A 221 19.59 1.25 -14.25
N HIS A 222 19.34 0.62 -15.41
CA HIS A 222 18.82 -0.75 -15.51
C HIS A 222 19.77 -1.78 -14.89
N GLU A 223 21.05 -1.74 -15.25
CA GLU A 223 22.09 -2.59 -14.67
C GLU A 223 22.19 -2.38 -13.14
N THR A 224 22.23 -1.12 -12.70
CA THR A 224 22.29 -0.76 -11.27
C THR A 224 21.10 -1.32 -10.50
N LEU A 225 19.89 -1.24 -11.05
CA LEU A 225 18.69 -1.79 -10.42
C LEU A 225 18.73 -3.31 -10.32
N ILE A 226 19.18 -4.00 -11.39
CA ILE A 226 19.31 -5.46 -11.40
C ILE A 226 20.31 -5.94 -10.36
N GLU A 227 21.44 -5.24 -10.22
CA GLU A 227 22.46 -5.51 -9.20
C GLU A 227 21.91 -5.28 -7.79
N ALA A 228 21.26 -4.14 -7.56
CA ALA A 228 20.65 -3.82 -6.26
C ALA A 228 19.62 -4.87 -5.82
N ILE A 229 18.74 -5.32 -6.73
CA ILE A 229 17.77 -6.39 -6.43
C ILE A 229 18.50 -7.71 -6.14
N GLY A 230 19.55 -8.03 -6.89
CA GLY A 230 20.35 -9.22 -6.69
C GLY A 230 21.06 -9.25 -5.32
N GLU A 231 21.62 -8.13 -4.91
CA GLU A 231 22.26 -7.95 -3.60
C GLU A 231 21.22 -8.13 -2.48
N VAL A 232 20.12 -7.38 -2.52
CA VAL A 232 19.07 -7.44 -1.48
C VAL A 232 18.49 -8.84 -1.39
N ARG A 233 18.23 -9.51 -2.51
CA ARG A 233 17.76 -10.91 -2.51
C ARG A 233 18.76 -11.84 -1.79
N SER A 234 20.05 -11.68 -2.04
CA SER A 234 21.08 -12.53 -1.45
C SER A 234 21.19 -12.29 0.06
N ARG A 235 21.15 -11.02 0.47
CA ARG A 235 21.12 -10.61 1.89
C ARG A 235 19.88 -11.15 2.61
N VAL A 236 18.71 -11.10 1.99
CA VAL A 236 17.47 -11.70 2.54
C VAL A 236 17.61 -13.21 2.68
N ARG A 237 18.10 -13.89 1.64
CA ARG A 237 18.23 -15.35 1.62
C ARG A 237 19.13 -15.87 2.74
N TYR A 238 20.26 -15.23 2.94
CA TYR A 238 21.28 -15.67 3.89
C TYR A 238 21.19 -15.01 5.26
N GLY A 239 20.45 -13.90 5.39
CA GLY A 239 20.37 -13.15 6.65
C GLY A 239 21.68 -12.47 6.98
N CYS A 240 22.31 -11.85 5.99
CA CYS A 240 23.62 -11.25 6.15
C CYS A 240 23.77 -9.88 5.51
N LYS A 241 24.80 -9.18 5.97
CA LYS A 241 25.24 -7.90 5.42
C LYS A 241 25.95 -8.10 4.08
N SER A 242 26.14 -6.99 3.37
CA SER A 242 26.71 -6.98 2.02
C SER A 242 28.18 -7.38 1.98
N ASP A 243 28.92 -7.19 3.07
CA ASP A 243 30.36 -7.46 3.20
C ASP A 243 30.70 -8.96 3.13
N ILE A 244 29.82 -9.83 3.62
CA ILE A 244 30.07 -11.29 3.63
C ILE A 244 29.41 -12.04 2.46
N LEU A 245 28.72 -11.35 1.55
CA LEU A 245 28.03 -12.01 0.43
C LEU A 245 28.98 -12.86 -0.43
N GLY A 246 30.23 -12.44 -0.62
CA GLY A 246 31.23 -13.19 -1.39
C GLY A 246 31.73 -14.48 -0.71
N LEU A 247 31.39 -14.72 0.55
CA LEU A 247 31.75 -15.95 1.29
C LEU A 247 30.65 -17.00 1.25
N VAL A 248 29.41 -16.59 1.00
CA VAL A 248 28.21 -17.45 1.02
C VAL A 248 27.63 -17.71 -0.38
N SER A 249 28.21 -17.08 -1.42
CA SER A 249 27.80 -17.17 -2.83
C SER A 249 28.42 -18.35 -3.57
#